data_AF-A0A937F679-F1
#
_entry.id   AF-A0A937F679-F1
#
_cell.length_a   1.000
_cell.length_b   1.000
_cell.length_c   1.000
_cell.angle_alpha   90.00
_cell.angle_beta   90.00
_cell.angle_gamma   90.00
#
_symmetry.space_group_name_H-M   'P 1'
#
loop_
_entity.id
_entity.type
_entity.pdbx_description
1 polymer ?
#
loop_
_entity_poly.entity_id
_entity_poly.type
_entity_poly.pdbx_seq_one_letter_code
_entity_poly.pdbx_strand_id
1 'polypeptide(L)'
;MSLLFFIHLNLISFFTPITTRVDVCVSTEEKKLYEIINEYRKQKELDPIAFSSKLTAVAQAHAKDLSENYDFDPKGKCNPHSWSDEGAWTPCCYTNDHKQAQCMWDKPKEIAGYTGSGYEIAYFNSGGAKAEKGLEGWKKSPAHNPLIINSGMWEKAHWQGIGIGIYKEYAVVWFGEVADEQNKIITCNLN
;
A
#
# COMPACT_ATOMS: atom_id res chain seq x y z
N MET A 1 4.07 28.91 63.29
CA MET A 1 4.78 27.88 62.50
C MET A 1 3.90 27.60 61.29
N SER A 2 4.08 28.38 60.22
CA SER A 2 3.19 28.33 59.04
C SER A 2 3.76 27.35 58.03
N LEU A 3 3.00 26.30 57.73
CA LEU A 3 3.37 25.26 56.76
C LEU A 3 2.85 25.69 55.38
N LEU A 4 3.75 26.08 54.48
CA LEU A 4 3.43 26.38 53.07
C LEU A 4 3.44 25.06 52.28
N PHE A 5 2.28 24.65 51.78
CA PHE A 5 2.16 23.53 50.84
C PHE A 5 2.44 24.04 49.42
N PHE A 6 3.57 23.60 48.84
CA PHE A 6 3.87 23.83 47.42
C PHE A 6 3.18 22.76 46.57
N ILE A 7 2.14 23.14 45.84
CA ILE A 7 1.50 22.28 44.83
C ILE A 7 2.41 22.31 43.59
N HIS A 8 3.10 21.20 43.31
CA HIS A 8 3.82 21.01 42.05
C HIS A 8 2.81 20.65 40.95
N LEU A 9 2.50 21.64 40.10
CA LEU A 9 1.76 21.42 38.86
C LEU A 9 2.68 20.64 37.88
N ASN A 10 2.43 19.35 37.71
CA ASN A 10 3.07 18.57 36.66
C ASN A 10 2.46 18.99 35.31
N LEU A 11 3.22 19.79 34.54
CA LEU A 11 2.91 20.08 33.14
C LEU A 11 3.17 18.81 32.32
N ILE A 12 2.12 18.01 32.11
CA ILE A 12 2.15 16.89 31.15
C ILE A 12 2.16 17.52 29.75
N SER A 13 3.31 17.55 29.10
CA SER A 13 3.40 17.87 27.67
C SER A 13 2.72 16.77 26.87
N PHE A 14 1.50 17.02 26.41
CA PHE A 14 0.85 16.19 25.41
C PHE A 14 1.61 16.35 24.08
N PHE A 15 2.44 15.37 23.74
CA PHE A 15 2.97 15.22 22.38
C PHE A 15 1.80 14.78 21.48
N THR A 16 1.23 15.72 20.73
CA THR A 16 0.38 15.37 19.58
C THR A 16 1.27 14.79 18.49
N PRO A 17 1.09 13.54 18.06
CA PRO A 17 1.87 12.99 16.95
C PRO A 17 1.60 13.83 15.70
N ILE A 18 2.67 14.32 15.08
CA ILE A 18 2.60 15.01 13.79
C ILE A 18 2.21 13.96 12.75
N THR A 19 0.94 13.94 12.35
CA THR A 19 0.49 13.13 11.22
C THR A 19 0.93 13.85 9.93
N THR A 20 1.78 13.18 9.15
CA THR A 20 2.21 13.68 7.84
C THR A 20 1.07 13.51 6.84
N ARG A 21 0.52 14.64 6.35
CA ARG A 21 -0.44 14.64 5.25
C ARG A 21 0.27 14.27 3.95
N VAL A 22 -0.28 13.30 3.22
CA VAL A 22 0.21 12.87 1.91
C VAL A 22 -0.92 13.08 0.91
N ASP A 23 -0.76 14.03 0.00
CA ASP A 23 -1.73 14.25 -1.07
C ASP A 23 -1.27 13.48 -2.32
N VAL A 24 -2.20 12.75 -2.95
CA VAL A 24 -1.91 11.95 -4.15
C VAL A 24 -2.85 12.31 -5.29
N CYS A 25 -2.30 12.12 -6.48
CA CYS A 25 -2.92 12.36 -7.77
C CYS A 25 -3.09 11.00 -8.44
N VAL A 26 -4.35 10.57 -8.62
CA VAL A 26 -4.66 9.25 -9.21
C VAL A 26 -5.15 9.41 -10.64
N SER A 27 -4.64 8.58 -11.53
CA SER A 27 -5.11 8.43 -12.90
C SER A 27 -6.50 7.78 -12.95
N THR A 28 -7.15 7.87 -14.12
CA THR A 28 -8.41 7.17 -14.38
C THR A 28 -8.27 5.65 -14.23
N GLU A 29 -7.13 5.06 -14.63
CA GLU A 29 -6.92 3.61 -14.48
C GLU A 29 -6.72 3.20 -13.02
N GLU A 30 -6.01 3.98 -12.20
CA GLU A 30 -5.85 3.69 -10.77
C GLU A 30 -7.18 3.82 -10.03
N LYS A 31 -7.95 4.87 -10.32
CA LYS A 31 -9.30 5.03 -9.77
C LYS A 31 -10.22 3.89 -10.19
N LYS A 32 -10.19 3.51 -11.46
CA LYS A 32 -10.96 2.38 -11.98
C LYS A 32 -10.57 1.08 -11.26
N LEU A 33 -9.28 0.83 -11.05
CA LEU A 33 -8.81 -0.36 -10.35
C LEU A 33 -9.32 -0.41 -8.90
N TYR A 34 -9.24 0.70 -8.17
CA TYR A 34 -9.84 0.83 -6.83
C TYR A 34 -11.32 0.47 -6.83
N GLU A 35 -12.10 1.06 -7.76
CA GLU A 35 -13.55 0.85 -7.86
C GLU A 35 -13.89 -0.63 -8.14
N ILE A 36 -13.23 -1.26 -9.11
CA ILE A 36 -13.53 -2.66 -9.47
C ILE A 36 -13.07 -3.67 -8.41
N ILE A 37 -12.02 -3.37 -7.63
CA ILE A 37 -11.62 -4.19 -6.48
C ILE A 37 -12.71 -4.16 -5.42
N ASN A 38 -13.20 -2.97 -5.06
CA ASN A 38 -14.25 -2.84 -4.05
C ASN A 38 -15.60 -3.38 -4.52
N GLU A 39 -15.92 -3.29 -5.82
CA GLU A 39 -17.08 -3.97 -6.40
C GLU A 39 -16.92 -5.51 -6.32
N TYR A 40 -15.73 -6.05 -6.58
CA TYR A 40 -15.48 -7.47 -6.42
C TYR A 40 -15.59 -7.92 -4.95
N ARG A 41 -15.10 -7.12 -4.00
CA ARG A 41 -15.27 -7.38 -2.56
C ARG A 41 -16.75 -7.39 -2.17
N LYS A 42 -17.54 -6.44 -2.68
CA LYS A 42 -18.99 -6.40 -2.46
C LYS A 42 -19.69 -7.65 -3.00
N GLN A 43 -19.28 -8.17 -4.17
CA GLN A 43 -19.77 -9.45 -4.69
C GLN A 43 -19.40 -10.66 -3.82
N LYS A 44 -18.44 -10.49 -2.90
CA LYS A 44 -18.06 -11.47 -1.88
C LYS A 44 -18.62 -11.15 -0.50
N GLU A 45 -19.58 -10.24 -0.41
CA GLU A 45 -20.23 -9.84 0.84
C GLU A 45 -19.25 -9.22 1.85
N LEU A 46 -18.19 -8.58 1.35
CA LEU A 46 -17.19 -7.88 2.15
C LEU A 46 -17.37 -6.37 2.02
N ASP A 47 -17.07 -5.66 3.10
CA ASP A 47 -17.06 -4.20 3.11
C ASP A 47 -15.99 -3.65 2.14
N PRO A 48 -16.28 -2.51 1.47
CA PRO A 48 -15.27 -1.80 0.70
C PRO A 48 -14.15 -1.28 1.61
N ILE A 49 -12.93 -1.28 1.10
CA ILE A 49 -11.76 -0.74 1.80
C ILE A 49 -11.62 0.74 1.44
N ALA A 50 -11.38 1.60 2.43
CA ALA A 50 -11.18 3.03 2.21
C ALA A 50 -9.91 3.31 1.39
N PHE A 51 -10.01 4.21 0.41
CA PHE A 51 -8.87 4.62 -0.40
C PHE A 51 -7.87 5.43 0.44
N SER A 52 -6.65 4.90 0.61
CA SER A 52 -5.56 5.52 1.37
C SER A 52 -4.59 6.22 0.43
N SER A 53 -4.34 7.50 0.70
CA SER A 53 -3.34 8.28 -0.01
C SER A 53 -1.90 7.82 0.29
N LYS A 54 -1.61 7.44 1.54
CA LYS A 54 -0.27 7.01 1.96
C LYS A 54 0.10 5.71 1.26
N LEU A 55 -0.81 4.73 1.27
CA LEU A 55 -0.61 3.48 0.54
C LEU A 55 -0.61 3.69 -0.98
N THR A 56 -1.35 4.68 -1.50
CA THR A 56 -1.30 5.04 -2.93
C THR A 56 0.06 5.62 -3.31
N ALA A 57 0.64 6.51 -2.49
CA ALA A 57 1.97 7.04 -2.74
C ALA A 57 3.03 5.93 -2.79
N VAL A 58 2.92 4.94 -1.89
CA VAL A 58 3.78 3.74 -1.87
C VAL A 58 3.59 2.93 -3.15
N ALA A 59 2.34 2.64 -3.53
CA ALA A 59 2.02 1.85 -4.72
C ALA A 59 2.50 2.53 -6.00
N GLN A 60 2.35 3.85 -6.12
CA GLN A 60 2.82 4.65 -7.26
C GLN A 60 4.33 4.67 -7.35
N ALA A 61 5.02 4.86 -6.21
CA ALA A 61 6.47 4.78 -6.15
C ALA A 61 6.97 3.40 -6.59
N HIS A 62 6.32 2.33 -6.12
CA HIS A 62 6.74 0.97 -6.44
C HIS A 62 6.48 0.57 -7.89
N ALA A 63 5.30 0.91 -8.44
CA ALA A 63 5.01 0.63 -9.85
C ALA A 63 6.01 1.34 -10.78
N LYS A 64 6.42 2.57 -10.42
CA LYS A 64 7.48 3.29 -11.14
C LYS A 64 8.84 2.62 -10.98
N ASP A 65 9.21 2.25 -9.76
CA ASP A 65 10.47 1.56 -9.47
C ASP A 65 10.60 0.24 -10.24
N LEU A 66 9.55 -0.59 -10.24
CA LEU A 66 9.52 -1.85 -10.98
C LEU A 66 9.68 -1.64 -12.50
N SER A 67 9.04 -0.62 -13.06
CA SER A 67 9.12 -0.37 -14.50
C SER A 67 10.48 0.20 -14.92
N GLU A 68 11.14 0.96 -14.06
CA GLU A 68 12.40 1.63 -14.39
C GLU A 68 13.65 0.83 -14.00
N ASN A 69 13.57 0.03 -12.93
CA ASN A 69 14.74 -0.55 -12.28
C ASN A 69 14.66 -2.07 -12.06
N TYR A 70 13.58 -2.73 -12.48
CA TYR A 70 13.43 -4.18 -12.33
C TYR A 70 13.26 -4.91 -13.67
N ASP A 71 14.23 -5.76 -13.98
CA ASP A 71 14.16 -6.67 -15.12
C ASP A 71 13.31 -7.90 -14.76
N PHE A 72 12.10 -7.99 -15.33
CA PHE A 72 11.21 -9.12 -15.09
C PHE A 72 11.83 -10.43 -15.59
N ASP A 73 12.24 -11.28 -14.64
CA ASP A 73 12.65 -12.66 -14.89
C ASP A 73 11.84 -13.63 -14.01
N PRO A 74 10.95 -14.48 -14.58
CA PRO A 74 10.19 -15.46 -13.82
C PRO A 74 11.08 -16.56 -13.18
N LYS A 75 12.34 -16.67 -13.59
CA LYS A 75 13.36 -17.54 -12.97
C LYS A 75 14.34 -16.77 -12.08
N GLY A 76 14.12 -15.46 -11.94
CA GLY A 76 14.93 -14.57 -11.13
C GLY A 76 14.91 -14.96 -9.66
N LYS A 77 16.00 -14.67 -8.96
CA LYS A 77 16.10 -14.86 -7.50
C LYS A 77 15.13 -13.93 -6.76
N CYS A 78 15.02 -12.71 -7.24
CA CYS A 78 14.16 -11.66 -6.71
C CYS A 78 12.87 -11.63 -7.51
N ASN A 79 11.74 -11.37 -6.86
CA ASN A 79 10.43 -11.26 -7.50
C ASN A 79 9.93 -9.80 -7.45
N PRO A 80 8.76 -9.48 -8.04
CA PRO A 80 8.23 -8.11 -8.10
C PRO A 80 7.89 -7.44 -6.76
N HIS A 81 8.06 -8.10 -5.61
CA HIS A 81 8.02 -7.47 -4.29
C HIS A 81 9.36 -6.81 -3.88
N SER A 82 10.34 -6.84 -4.78
CA SER A 82 11.66 -6.23 -4.59
C SER A 82 11.60 -4.72 -4.79
N TRP A 83 12.56 -4.03 -4.20
CA TRP A 83 12.72 -2.58 -4.27
C TRP A 83 14.16 -2.25 -4.62
N SER A 84 14.37 -1.39 -5.62
CA SER A 84 15.71 -0.93 -6.00
C SER A 84 16.27 0.09 -5.00
N ASP A 85 17.51 0.52 -5.21
CA ASP A 85 18.19 1.59 -4.47
C ASP A 85 17.97 2.99 -5.07
N GLU A 86 17.09 3.14 -6.06
CA GLU A 86 16.80 4.41 -6.77
C GLU A 86 15.72 5.27 -6.09
N GLY A 87 15.54 5.14 -4.78
CA GLY A 87 14.56 5.90 -4.01
C GLY A 87 14.90 6.11 -2.55
N ALA A 88 14.10 6.93 -1.87
CA ALA A 88 14.26 7.26 -0.46
C ALA A 88 13.66 6.17 0.46
N TRP A 89 14.08 4.92 0.26
CA TRP A 89 13.66 3.73 1.00
C TRP A 89 14.81 2.73 1.08
N THR A 90 14.68 1.69 1.90
CA THR A 90 15.73 0.66 2.01
C THR A 90 15.62 -0.35 0.85
N PRO A 91 16.61 -0.55 -0.04
CA PRO A 91 16.49 -1.51 -1.13
C PRO A 91 16.41 -2.96 -0.64
N CYS A 92 15.77 -3.85 -1.40
CA CYS A 92 15.80 -5.28 -1.11
C CYS A 92 15.48 -6.17 -2.32
N CYS A 93 16.07 -7.37 -2.29
CA CYS A 93 15.69 -8.49 -3.15
C CYS A 93 14.68 -9.37 -2.40
N TYR A 94 13.42 -9.34 -2.81
CA TYR A 94 12.38 -10.18 -2.22
C TYR A 94 12.36 -11.56 -2.87
N THR A 95 12.62 -12.61 -2.07
CA THR A 95 12.68 -13.99 -2.54
C THR A 95 11.33 -14.70 -2.41
N ASN A 96 11.09 -15.70 -3.28
CA ASN A 96 9.83 -16.47 -3.29
C ASN A 96 9.54 -17.27 -2.02
N ASP A 97 10.53 -17.42 -1.12
CA ASP A 97 10.34 -18.05 0.19
C ASP A 97 9.82 -17.08 1.27
N HIS A 98 9.54 -15.83 0.90
CA HIS A 98 9.01 -14.77 1.76
C HIS A 98 9.88 -14.42 2.98
N LYS A 99 11.14 -14.87 3.05
CA LYS A 99 12.03 -14.55 4.18
C LYS A 99 12.32 -13.05 4.32
N GLN A 100 12.12 -12.29 3.25
CA GLN A 100 12.32 -10.84 3.21
C GLN A 100 11.02 -10.04 3.36
N ALA A 101 9.96 -10.65 3.92
CA ALA A 101 8.65 -10.00 4.08
C ALA A 101 8.71 -8.66 4.81
N GLN A 102 9.60 -8.52 5.79
CA GLN A 102 9.80 -7.27 6.54
C GLN A 102 10.13 -6.09 5.61
N CYS A 103 10.90 -6.32 4.53
CA CYS A 103 11.21 -5.27 3.57
C CYS A 103 9.94 -4.66 2.96
N MET A 104 8.98 -5.50 2.56
CA MET A 104 7.70 -5.05 2.02
C MET A 104 6.88 -4.37 3.13
N TRP A 105 6.79 -4.98 4.31
CA TRP A 105 5.95 -4.49 5.40
C TRP A 105 6.32 -3.08 5.87
N ASP A 106 7.59 -2.70 5.78
CA ASP A 106 8.09 -1.40 6.24
C ASP A 106 7.94 -0.26 5.22
N LYS A 107 7.71 -0.55 3.93
CA LYS A 107 7.63 0.48 2.87
C LYS A 107 6.61 1.58 3.14
N PRO A 108 5.40 1.30 3.63
CA PRO A 108 4.46 2.36 3.97
C PRO A 108 4.98 3.35 5.01
N LYS A 109 5.76 2.86 5.97
CA LYS A 109 6.37 3.70 6.99
C LYS A 109 7.52 4.52 6.41
N GLU A 110 8.41 3.89 5.65
CA GLU A 110 9.56 4.54 5.02
C GLU A 110 9.14 5.68 4.08
N ILE A 111 8.13 5.43 3.25
CA ILE A 111 7.77 6.33 2.13
C ILE A 111 6.74 7.38 2.55
N ALA A 112 5.74 7.00 3.36
CA ALA A 112 4.55 7.83 3.59
C ALA A 112 4.25 8.08 5.07
N GLY A 113 5.05 7.56 6.00
CA GLY A 113 4.78 7.65 7.44
C GLY A 113 3.46 6.96 7.82
N TYR A 114 3.09 5.90 7.12
CA TYR A 114 1.98 5.04 7.51
C TYR A 114 2.40 4.19 8.72
N THR A 115 1.56 4.10 9.74
CA THR A 115 1.95 3.55 11.06
C THR A 115 1.74 2.05 11.17
N GLY A 116 0.99 1.43 10.26
CA GLY A 116 0.83 -0.01 10.15
C GLY A 116 1.80 -0.66 9.17
N SER A 117 1.85 -1.99 9.17
CA SER A 117 2.48 -2.75 8.08
C SER A 117 1.63 -2.67 6.81
N GLY A 118 2.29 -2.76 5.66
CA GLY A 118 1.62 -2.90 4.36
C GLY A 118 1.79 -4.27 3.75
N TYR A 119 0.80 -4.70 2.98
CA TYR A 119 0.82 -5.94 2.22
C TYR A 119 0.47 -5.64 0.78
N GLU A 120 1.15 -6.26 -0.18
CA GLU A 120 0.96 -5.89 -1.58
C GLU A 120 0.65 -7.07 -2.50
N ILE A 121 0.07 -6.74 -3.65
CA ILE A 121 -0.02 -7.60 -4.82
C ILE A 121 0.48 -6.81 -6.03
N ALA A 122 1.27 -7.47 -6.88
CA ALA A 122 1.80 -6.90 -8.11
C ALA A 122 1.26 -7.63 -9.33
N TYR A 123 1.09 -6.91 -10.43
CA TYR A 123 0.71 -7.43 -11.74
C TYR A 123 1.62 -6.82 -12.80
N PHE A 124 2.07 -7.65 -13.74
CA PHE A 124 2.90 -7.25 -14.87
C PHE A 124 2.22 -7.62 -16.19
N ASN A 125 2.29 -6.71 -17.16
CA ASN A 125 1.94 -6.97 -18.55
C ASN A 125 2.84 -6.16 -19.48
N SER A 126 3.57 -6.85 -20.36
CA SER A 126 4.50 -6.22 -21.31
C SER A 126 3.83 -5.26 -22.30
N GLY A 127 2.52 -5.37 -22.52
CA GLY A 127 1.72 -4.44 -23.33
C GLY A 127 1.19 -3.23 -22.54
N GLY A 128 1.56 -3.08 -21.28
CA GLY A 128 1.03 -2.09 -20.35
C GLY A 128 -0.02 -2.67 -19.41
N ALA A 129 0.07 -2.31 -18.12
CA ALA A 129 -0.91 -2.69 -17.12
C ALA A 129 -2.24 -1.96 -17.33
N LYS A 130 -3.33 -2.69 -17.06
CA LYS A 130 -4.72 -2.19 -17.14
C LYS A 130 -5.50 -2.70 -15.94
N ALA A 131 -6.38 -1.86 -15.41
CA ALA A 131 -7.16 -2.15 -14.20
C ALA A 131 -7.87 -3.51 -14.26
N GLU A 132 -8.67 -3.72 -15.31
CA GLU A 132 -9.47 -4.95 -15.48
C GLU A 132 -8.58 -6.20 -15.60
N LYS A 133 -7.48 -6.10 -16.33
CA LYS A 133 -6.56 -7.24 -16.54
C LYS A 133 -5.79 -7.59 -15.28
N GLY A 134 -5.40 -6.60 -14.49
CA GLY A 134 -4.82 -6.81 -13.16
C GLY A 134 -5.78 -7.59 -12.26
N LEU A 135 -7.02 -7.11 -12.09
CA LEU A 135 -8.01 -7.78 -11.26
C LEU A 135 -8.39 -9.18 -11.78
N GLU A 136 -8.57 -9.36 -13.09
CA GLU A 136 -8.81 -10.67 -13.71
C GLU A 136 -7.69 -11.68 -13.39
N GLY A 137 -6.44 -11.21 -13.42
CA GLY A 137 -5.26 -12.01 -13.07
C GLY A 137 -5.26 -12.38 -11.59
N TRP A 138 -5.42 -11.41 -10.70
CA TRP A 138 -5.40 -11.66 -9.26
C TRP A 138 -6.54 -12.57 -8.80
N LYS A 139 -7.75 -12.44 -9.37
CA LYS A 139 -8.88 -13.33 -9.07
C LYS A 139 -8.61 -14.81 -9.34
N LYS A 140 -7.76 -15.12 -10.32
CA LYS A 140 -7.40 -16.49 -10.69
C LYS A 140 -6.18 -17.01 -9.93
N SER A 141 -5.47 -16.14 -9.22
CA SER A 141 -4.25 -16.48 -8.51
C SER A 141 -4.54 -16.91 -7.07
N PRO A 142 -4.19 -18.14 -6.67
CA PRO A 142 -4.36 -18.60 -5.29
C PRO A 142 -3.58 -17.80 -4.26
N ALA A 143 -2.50 -17.12 -4.66
CA ALA A 143 -1.69 -16.31 -3.77
C ALA A 143 -2.25 -14.88 -3.59
N HIS A 144 -2.86 -14.31 -4.63
CA HIS A 144 -3.31 -12.91 -4.61
C HIS A 144 -4.79 -12.75 -4.25
N ASN A 145 -5.66 -13.64 -4.74
CA ASN A 145 -7.10 -13.51 -4.49
C ASN A 145 -7.43 -13.48 -2.97
N PRO A 146 -6.83 -14.32 -2.11
CA PRO A 146 -7.13 -14.29 -0.68
C PRO A 146 -6.82 -12.97 0.02
N LEU A 147 -5.82 -12.20 -0.45
CA LEU A 147 -5.55 -10.85 0.05
C LEU A 147 -6.75 -9.92 -0.22
N ILE A 148 -7.28 -9.97 -1.45
CA ILE A 148 -8.37 -9.10 -1.92
C ILE A 148 -9.68 -9.41 -1.18
N ILE A 149 -9.94 -10.68 -0.86
CA ILE A 149 -11.23 -11.14 -0.30
C ILE A 149 -11.15 -11.66 1.13
N ASN A 150 -10.08 -11.34 1.86
CA ASN A 150 -9.88 -11.73 3.27
C ASN A 150 -10.20 -13.21 3.54
N SER A 151 -9.55 -14.10 2.78
CA SER A 151 -9.73 -15.55 2.95
C SER A 151 -8.41 -16.26 3.25
N GLY A 152 -8.48 -17.53 3.68
CA GLY A 152 -7.30 -18.29 4.07
C GLY A 152 -6.52 -17.61 5.19
N MET A 153 -5.22 -17.37 4.98
CA MET A 153 -4.39 -16.71 6.00
C MET A 153 -4.80 -15.26 6.32
N TRP A 154 -5.66 -14.66 5.50
CA TRP A 154 -6.13 -13.26 5.64
C TRP A 154 -7.54 -13.16 6.23
N GLU A 155 -8.13 -14.25 6.71
CA GLU A 155 -9.48 -14.25 7.31
C GLU A 155 -9.65 -13.29 8.48
N LYS A 156 -8.57 -13.04 9.23
CA LYS A 156 -8.56 -12.12 10.37
C LYS A 156 -8.08 -10.71 10.03
N ALA A 157 -7.71 -10.46 8.78
CA ALA A 157 -7.26 -9.15 8.38
C ALA A 157 -8.45 -8.18 8.35
N HIS A 158 -8.24 -6.97 8.86
CA HIS A 158 -9.22 -5.90 8.85
C HIS A 158 -8.68 -4.72 8.06
N TRP A 159 -8.79 -4.78 6.74
CA TRP A 159 -8.28 -3.73 5.87
C TRP A 159 -9.00 -2.40 6.11
N GLN A 160 -8.25 -1.39 6.52
CA GLN A 160 -8.70 -0.01 6.73
C GLN A 160 -8.14 0.95 5.67
N GLY A 161 -7.20 0.49 4.84
CA GLY A 161 -6.62 1.26 3.75
C GLY A 161 -6.28 0.37 2.56
N ILE A 162 -6.59 0.88 1.36
CA ILE A 162 -6.11 0.34 0.08
C ILE A 162 -5.41 1.46 -0.70
N GLY A 163 -4.26 1.17 -1.30
CA GLY A 163 -3.52 2.08 -2.18
C GLY A 163 -3.29 1.47 -3.55
N ILE A 164 -3.37 2.27 -4.60
CA ILE A 164 -3.28 1.80 -6.00
C ILE A 164 -2.18 2.57 -6.73
N GLY A 165 -1.32 1.86 -7.45
CA GLY A 165 -0.34 2.44 -8.36
C GLY A 165 -0.36 1.72 -9.69
N ILE A 166 -0.46 2.46 -10.80
CA ILE A 166 -0.30 1.91 -12.14
C ILE A 166 0.70 2.77 -12.89
N TYR A 167 1.79 2.13 -13.35
CA TYR A 167 2.81 2.80 -14.14
C TYR A 167 3.36 1.84 -15.20
N LYS A 168 3.22 2.24 -16.47
CA LYS A 168 3.62 1.45 -17.66
C LYS A 168 3.15 -0.01 -17.56
N GLU A 169 4.06 -0.98 -17.41
CA GLU A 169 3.79 -2.42 -17.41
C GLU A 169 3.26 -2.96 -16.07
N TYR A 170 3.32 -2.16 -14.99
CA TYR A 170 3.02 -2.62 -13.64
C TYR A 170 1.75 -2.00 -13.06
N ALA A 171 0.98 -2.84 -12.37
CA ALA A 171 -0.05 -2.42 -11.42
C ALA A 171 0.27 -3.03 -10.05
N VAL A 172 0.30 -2.18 -9.03
CA VAL A 172 0.59 -2.55 -7.64
C VAL A 172 -0.56 -2.09 -6.76
N VAL A 173 -1.00 -2.96 -5.84
CA VAL A 173 -2.03 -2.64 -4.85
C VAL A 173 -1.50 -2.95 -3.47
N TRP A 174 -1.63 -1.99 -2.56
CA TRP A 174 -1.24 -2.10 -1.16
C TRP A 174 -2.46 -2.14 -0.24
N PHE A 175 -2.39 -2.93 0.82
CA PHE A 175 -3.40 -3.10 1.86
C PHE A 175 -2.79 -2.81 3.23
N GLY A 176 -3.56 -2.23 4.13
CA GLY A 176 -3.14 -2.02 5.52
C GLY A 176 -4.32 -1.98 6.48
N GLU A 177 -4.06 -2.29 7.75
CA GLU A 177 -5.07 -2.40 8.81
C GLU A 177 -5.24 -1.12 9.63
N VAL A 178 -4.46 -0.08 9.34
CA VAL A 178 -4.58 1.23 9.98
C VAL A 178 -5.31 2.20 9.05
N ALA A 179 -6.30 2.92 9.59
CA ALA A 179 -7.00 3.94 8.83
C ALA A 179 -6.05 5.10 8.48
N ASP A 180 -6.16 5.59 7.24
CA ASP A 180 -5.40 6.74 6.77
C ASP A 180 -6.23 8.02 6.95
N GLU A 181 -6.23 8.55 8.17
CA GLU A 181 -6.98 9.74 8.53
C GLU A 181 -6.23 10.99 8.02
N GLN A 182 -6.90 11.83 7.21
CA GLN A 182 -6.51 13.20 6.80
C GLN A 182 -5.75 13.39 5.47
N ASN A 183 -6.25 12.83 4.37
CA ASN A 183 -5.59 13.03 3.08
C ASN A 183 -6.52 13.37 1.91
N LYS A 184 -5.94 14.05 0.93
CA LYS A 184 -6.64 14.43 -0.30
C LYS A 184 -6.20 13.51 -1.44
N ILE A 185 -7.14 12.70 -1.92
CA ILE A 185 -7.01 11.96 -3.17
C ILE A 185 -7.73 12.77 -4.24
N ILE A 186 -6.99 13.24 -5.25
CA ILE A 186 -7.57 13.92 -6.42
C ILE A 186 -7.39 13.06 -7.66
N THR A 187 -8.43 12.99 -8.49
CA THR A 187 -8.30 12.41 -9.82
C THR A 187 -7.65 13.43 -10.73
N CYS A 188 -6.56 13.04 -11.37
CA CYS A 188 -5.85 13.89 -12.31
C CYS A 188 -6.14 13.44 -13.74
N ASN A 189 -6.53 14.40 -14.57
CA ASN A 189 -6.51 14.21 -16.01
C ASN A 189 -5.06 14.36 -16.47
N LEU A 190 -4.31 13.26 -16.46
CA LEU A 190 -3.06 13.20 -17.19
C LEU A 190 -3.46 13.20 -18.68
N ASN A 191 -3.27 14.35 -19.32
CA ASN A 191 -3.40 14.50 -20.78
C ASN A 191 -2.32 13.68 -21.49
#